data_AF-A0A933F9X4-F1
#
_entry.id   AF-A0A933F9X4-F1
#
_cell.length_a   1.000
_cell.length_b   1.000
_cell.length_c   1.000
_cell.angle_alpha   90.00
_cell.angle_beta   90.00
_cell.angle_gamma   90.00
#
_symmetry.space_group_name_H-M   'P 1'
#
loop_
_entity.id
_entity.type
_entity.pdbx_description
1 polymer ?
#
loop_
_entity_poly.entity_id
_entity_poly.type
_entity_poly.pdbx_seq_one_letter_code
_entity_poly.pdbx_strand_id
1 'polypeptide(L)' 'MLPYVECDPRGAGARPDLCDRLAIRRYPTWIIGGERYEGVLSLDRLAEASGFPGPRPR' A
#
# COMPACT_ATOMS: atom_id res chain seq x y z
N MET A 1 -10.69 -7.27 -3.62
CA MET A 1 -10.25 -6.85 -2.28
C MET A 1 -8.85 -6.25 -2.44
N LEU A 2 -8.58 -5.10 -1.82
CA LEU A 2 -7.25 -4.48 -1.85
C LEU A 2 -6.32 -5.25 -0.88
N PRO A 3 -5.12 -5.69 -1.30
CA PRO A 3 -4.16 -6.26 -0.37
C PRO A 3 -3.81 -5.27 0.74
N TYR A 4 -3.93 -5.69 2.00
CA TYR A 4 -3.61 -4.88 3.19
C TYR A 4 -2.78 -5.71 4.15
N VAL A 5 -1.77 -5.09 4.76
CA VAL A 5 -0.92 -5.68 5.78
C VAL A 5 -1.03 -4.82 7.03
N GLU A 6 -1.54 -5.41 8.11
CA GLU A 6 -1.61 -4.74 9.41
C GLU A 6 -0.23 -4.79 10.08
N CYS A 7 0.37 -3.62 10.34
CA CYS A 7 1.71 -3.52 10.91
C CYS A 7 1.70 -3.34 12.44
N ASP A 8 0.60 -2.92 13.06
CA ASP A 8 0.53 -2.81 14.52
C ASP A 8 0.38 -4.22 15.13
N PRO A 9 1.30 -4.68 16.01
CA PRO A 9 1.22 -6.01 16.62
C PRO A 9 -0.06 -6.24 17.46
N ARG A 10 -0.79 -5.17 17.81
CA ARG A 10 -2.07 -5.23 18.53
C ARG A 10 -3.27 -5.35 17.59
N GLY A 11 -3.06 -5.23 16.28
CA GLY A 11 -4.09 -5.32 15.26
C GLY A 11 -4.51 -6.77 14.94
N ALA A 12 -5.71 -6.93 14.38
CA ALA A 12 -6.22 -8.23 13.99
C ALA A 12 -5.47 -8.76 12.75
N GLY A 13 -4.93 -9.98 12.84
CA GLY A 13 -4.19 -10.59 11.73
C GLY A 13 -2.87 -9.87 11.41
N ALA A 14 -2.30 -9.16 12.37
CA ALA A 14 -1.09 -8.36 12.20
C ALA A 14 0.12 -9.16 11.73
N ARG A 15 0.97 -8.50 10.94
CA ARG A 15 2.23 -9.00 10.37
C ARG A 15 3.37 -7.98 10.56
N PRO A 16 3.66 -7.57 11.81
CA PRO A 16 4.74 -6.62 12.10
C PRO A 16 6.11 -7.13 11.60
N ASP A 17 6.32 -8.45 11.62
CA ASP A 17 7.53 -9.11 11.10
C ASP A 17 7.80 -8.77 9.62
N LEU A 18 6.74 -8.69 8.81
CA LEU A 18 6.84 -8.33 7.41
C LEU A 18 7.15 -6.84 7.26
N CYS A 19 6.50 -5.99 8.06
CA CYS A 19 6.73 -4.55 8.03
C CYS A 19 8.16 -4.20 8.44
N ASP A 20 8.72 -4.87 9.46
CA ASP A 20 10.12 -4.70 9.88
C ASP A 20 11.10 -5.16 8.81
N ARG A 21 10.89 -6.34 8.20
CA ARG A 21 11.75 -6.83 7.10
C ARG A 21 11.74 -5.90 5.89
N LEU A 22 10.60 -5.27 5.62
CA LEU A 22 10.46 -4.27 4.56
C LEU A 22 10.85 -2.86 4.99
N ALA A 23 11.36 -2.68 6.22
CA ALA A 23 11.75 -1.39 6.79
C ALA A 23 10.67 -0.30 6.70
N ILE A 24 9.41 -0.67 6.95
CA ILE A 24 8.29 0.28 6.98
C ILE A 24 8.41 1.14 8.24
N ARG A 25 8.64 2.44 8.07
CA ARG A 25 8.81 3.40 9.18
C ARG A 25 7.68 4.43 9.26
N ARG A 26 6.85 4.55 8.22
CA ARG A 26 5.75 5.50 8.13
C ARG A 26 4.49 4.79 7.66
N TYR A 27 3.35 5.23 8.16
CA TYR A 27 2.06 4.70 7.76
C TYR A 27 1.19 5.81 7.13
N PRO A 28 0.41 5.50 6.08
CA PRO A 28 0.52 4.27 5.28
C PRO A 28 1.81 4.28 4.44
N THR A 29 2.25 3.09 4.01
CA THR A 29 3.28 2.93 2.97
C THR A 29 2.75 1.96 1.92
N TRP A 30 2.88 2.32 0.65
CA TRP A 30 2.50 1.51 -0.49
C TRP A 30 3.74 0.90 -1.13
N ILE A 31 3.64 -0.38 -1.51
CA ILE A 31 4.61 -1.03 -2.40
C ILE A 31 3.85 -1.50 -3.63
N ILE A 32 4.03 -0.79 -4.74
CA ILE A 32 3.28 -1.01 -6.00
C ILE A 32 4.30 -1.19 -7.11
N GLY A 33 4.23 -2.30 -7.86
CA GLY A 33 5.22 -2.59 -8.91
C GLY A 33 6.66 -2.73 -8.42
N GLY A 34 6.88 -2.94 -7.11
CA GLY A 34 8.21 -2.94 -6.48
C GLY A 34 8.70 -1.56 -6.03
N GLU A 35 7.99 -0.49 -6.37
CA GLU A 35 8.30 0.87 -5.93
C GLU A 35 7.62 1.21 -4.60
N ARG A 36 8.30 2.02 -3.77
CA ARG A 36 7.81 2.45 -2.45
C ARG A 36 7.27 3.87 -2.50
N TYR A 37 6.09 4.07 -1.93
CA TYR A 37 5.47 5.38 -1.75
C TYR A 37 5.01 5.55 -0.30
N GLU A 38 5.45 6.61 0.37
CA GLU A 38 5.10 6.87 1.77
C GLU A 38 3.98 7.93 1.88
N GLY A 39 3.06 7.70 2.81
CA GLY A 39 1.95 8.60 3.09
C GLY A 39 0.69 8.30 2.27
N VAL A 40 -0.33 9.13 2.50
CA VAL A 40 -1.61 9.04 1.81
C VAL A 40 -1.43 9.49 0.36
N LEU A 41 -1.89 8.66 -0.58
CA LEU A 41 -1.90 8.96 -2.01
C LEU A 41 -3.33 9.21 -2.48
N SER A 42 -3.49 10.11 -3.45
CA SER A 42 -4.77 10.28 -4.14
C SER A 42 -5.08 9.06 -5.02
N LEU A 43 -6.36 8.88 -5.38
CA LEU A 43 -6.77 7.79 -6.26
C LEU A 43 -6.09 7.86 -7.63
N ASP A 44 -5.90 9.07 -8.18
CA ASP A 44 -5.20 9.26 -9.45
C ASP A 44 -3.73 8.82 -9.37
N ARG A 45 -3.05 9.12 -8.25
CA ARG A 45 -1.67 8.66 -8.02
C ARG A 45 -1.58 7.16 -7.85
N LEU A 46 -2.54 6.55 -7.16
CA LEU A 46 -2.62 5.09 -7.05
C LEU A 46 -2.91 4.44 -8.41
N ALA A 47 -3.74 5.05 -9.24
CA ALA A 47 -4.05 4.55 -10.58
C ALA A 47 -2.82 4.62 -11.50
N GLU A 48 -2.09 5.75 -11.48
CA GLU A 48 -0.82 5.93 -12.18
C GLU A 48 0.21 4.87 -11.73
N ALA A 49 0.46 4.74 -10.43
CA ALA A 49 1.45 3.81 -9.89
C ALA A 49 1.11 2.33 -10.16
N SER A 50 -0.18 1.98 -10.17
CA SER A 50 -0.62 0.60 -10.40
C SER A 50 -0.84 0.24 -11.87
N GLY A 51 -0.76 1.22 -12.78
CA GLY A 51 -1.14 1.05 -14.18
C GLY A 51 -2.64 0.76 -14.36
N PHE A 52 -3.47 1.12 -13.38
CA PHE A 52 -4.91 0.93 -13.46
C PHE A 52 -5.49 1.86 -14.54
N PRO A 53 -6.12 1.31 -15.60
CA PRO A 53 -6.53 2.09 -16.77
C PRO A 53 -7.73 3.03 -16.51
N GLY A 54 -8.22 3.12 -15.28
CA GLY A 54 -9.45 3.83 -14.93
C GLY A 54 -10.70 3.11 -15.45
N PRO A 55 -11.90 3.59 -15.06
CA PRO A 55 -13.11 3.24 -15.78
C PRO A 55 -12.98 3.71 -17.23
N ARG A 56 -13.09 2.81 -18.21
CA ARG A 56 -13.18 3.26 -19.60
C ARG A 56 -14.46 4.07 -19.76
N PRO A 57 -14.42 5.27 -20.37
CA PRO A 57 -15.65 5.96 -20.72
C PRO A 57 -16.49 5.04 -21.61
N ARG A 58 -17.78 4.99 -21.32
CA ARG A 58 -18.76 4.26 -22.11
C ARG A 58 -18.97 4.93 -23.47
#